data_AF-A0AAF0I0M9-F1
#
_entry.id   AF-A0AAF0I0M9-F1
#
_cell.length_a   1.000
_cell.length_b   1.000
_cell.length_c   1.000
_cell.angle_alpha   90.00
_cell.angle_beta   90.00
_cell.angle_gamma   90.00
#
_symmetry.space_group_name_H-M   'P 1'
#
loop_
_entity.id
_entity.type
_entity.pdbx_description
1 polymer ?
#
loop_
_entity_poly.entity_id
_entity_poly.type
_entity_poly.pdbx_seq_one_letter_code
_entity_poly.pdbx_strand_id
1 'polypeptide(L)'
;MKVISEDNKELNASVSITTLDGVFGLVLESRGGAKGKSNERNSDYTIALDAILSRLQICNVEYIEVTLVSSKSIKTWSARERVLIIDGETKIDIRNYDILTLRRKISHALQSFKSNINAKGGNGTKRILFNTSLDSSGWLSIIHGGSMEKNFLK
;
A
#
# COMPACT_ATOMS: atom_id res chain seq x y z
N MET A 1 -1.08 12.97 -4.86
CA MET A 1 -2.41 12.98 -4.21
C MET A 1 -2.25 12.55 -2.76
N LYS A 2 -3.28 12.67 -1.93
CA LYS A 2 -3.33 12.12 -0.58
C LYS A 2 -4.58 11.26 -0.42
N VAL A 3 -4.50 10.25 0.45
CA VAL A 3 -5.67 9.44 0.80
C VAL A 3 -6.61 10.28 1.67
N ILE A 4 -7.90 10.24 1.38
CA ILE A 4 -8.94 10.87 2.20
C ILE A 4 -9.40 9.87 3.24
N SER A 5 -9.56 10.26 4.51
CA SER A 5 -10.11 9.41 5.58
C SER A 5 -11.63 9.27 5.46
N GLU A 6 -12.22 8.35 6.24
CA GLU A 6 -13.68 8.22 6.32
C GLU A 6 -14.38 9.50 6.82
N ASP A 7 -13.68 10.30 7.64
CA ASP A 7 -14.16 11.62 8.11
C ASP A 7 -13.91 12.76 7.09
N ASN A 8 -13.65 12.44 5.82
CA ASN A 8 -13.33 13.40 4.75
C ASN A 8 -12.09 14.30 5.02
N LYS A 9 -11.10 13.80 5.77
CA LYS A 9 -9.84 14.53 6.02
C LYS A 9 -8.73 13.99 5.14
N GLU A 10 -7.91 14.87 4.57
CA GLU A 10 -6.67 14.45 3.92
C GLU A 10 -5.71 13.85 4.96
N LEU A 11 -5.36 12.58 4.78
CA LEU A 11 -4.32 11.92 5.56
C LEU A 11 -2.95 12.44 5.13
N ASN A 12 -2.03 12.59 6.07
CA ASN A 12 -0.61 12.78 5.77
C ASN A 12 -0.03 11.46 5.25
N ALA A 13 -0.36 11.11 4.01
CA ALA A 13 0.09 9.93 3.29
C ALA A 13 -0.04 10.18 1.78
N SER A 14 1.09 10.42 1.14
CA SER A 14 1.13 10.73 -0.29
C SER A 14 0.97 9.47 -1.13
N VAL A 15 0.18 9.58 -2.20
CA VAL A 15 -0.07 8.51 -3.17
C VAL A 15 0.00 9.02 -4.61
N SER A 16 0.25 8.10 -5.55
CA SER A 16 0.19 8.36 -6.99
C SER A 16 -0.30 7.12 -7.74
N ILE A 17 -1.04 7.32 -8.83
CA ILE A 17 -1.43 6.25 -9.75
C ILE A 17 -0.44 6.31 -10.91
N THR A 18 0.30 5.23 -11.16
CA THR A 18 1.39 5.23 -12.14
C THR A 18 1.71 3.82 -12.62
N THR A 19 2.58 3.73 -13.63
CA THR A 19 3.18 2.48 -14.09
C THR A 19 4.66 2.47 -13.74
N LEU A 20 5.12 1.45 -13.01
CA LEU A 20 6.53 1.23 -12.69
C LEU A 20 6.93 -0.19 -13.10
N ASP A 21 8.04 -0.32 -13.83
CA ASP A 21 8.52 -1.60 -14.36
C ASP A 21 7.44 -2.41 -15.11
N GLY A 22 6.60 -1.70 -15.87
CA GLY A 22 5.49 -2.28 -16.63
C GLY A 22 4.24 -2.62 -15.80
N VAL A 23 4.25 -2.37 -14.49
CA VAL A 23 3.12 -2.66 -13.59
C VAL A 23 2.37 -1.37 -13.25
N PHE A 24 1.11 -1.30 -13.68
CA PHE A 24 0.20 -0.20 -13.36
C PHE A 24 -0.42 -0.38 -11.98
N GLY A 25 -0.57 0.70 -11.22
CA GLY A 25 -1.28 0.64 -9.94
C GLY A 25 -1.14 1.87 -9.06
N LEU A 26 -1.46 1.69 -7.77
CA LEU A 26 -1.39 2.72 -6.76
C LEU A 26 -0.08 2.62 -5.97
N VAL A 27 0.72 3.69 -6.00
CA VAL A 27 1.90 3.83 -5.17
C VAL A 27 1.55 4.56 -3.88
N LEU A 28 1.90 3.95 -2.74
CA LEU A 28 1.90 4.58 -1.41
C LEU A 28 3.33 4.96 -1.02
N GLU A 29 3.56 6.26 -0.79
CA GLU A 29 4.88 6.79 -0.46
C GLU A 29 5.31 6.41 0.96
N SER A 30 6.61 6.12 1.14
CA SER A 30 7.16 5.66 2.43
C SER A 30 6.96 6.69 3.56
N ARG A 31 6.75 6.21 4.79
CA ARG A 31 6.86 7.04 6.00
C ARG A 31 8.33 7.37 6.30
N GLY A 32 8.57 8.58 6.79
CA GLY A 32 9.90 9.01 7.24
C GLY A 32 9.83 10.15 8.24
N GLY A 33 10.92 10.36 8.97
CA GLY A 33 10.97 11.33 10.08
C GLY A 33 10.17 10.89 11.29
N ALA A 34 10.49 11.48 12.44
CA ALA A 34 9.69 11.30 13.65
C ALA A 34 8.53 12.33 13.66
N LYS A 35 7.40 11.96 14.28
CA LYS A 35 6.24 12.85 14.38
C LYS A 35 6.62 14.14 15.13
N GLY A 36 6.20 15.28 14.61
CA GLY A 36 6.52 16.62 15.10
C GLY A 36 7.93 17.12 14.75
N LYS A 37 8.68 16.42 13.88
CA LYS A 37 10.01 16.87 13.43
C LYS A 37 9.96 17.47 12.04
N SER A 38 10.94 18.33 11.73
CA SER A 38 11.05 19.02 10.43
C SER A 38 11.16 18.09 9.23
N ASN A 39 11.57 16.84 9.43
CA ASN A 39 11.67 15.82 8.40
C ASN A 39 10.51 14.81 8.40
N GLU A 40 9.44 15.08 9.14
CA GLU A 40 8.22 14.26 9.14
C GLU A 40 7.61 14.20 7.73
N ARG A 41 7.36 12.99 7.25
CA ARG A 41 6.59 12.75 6.03
C ARG A 41 5.73 11.50 6.16
N ASN A 42 4.56 11.56 5.55
CA ASN A 42 3.63 10.45 5.43
C ASN A 42 3.36 9.78 6.80
N SER A 43 3.15 10.58 7.86
CA SER A 43 3.00 10.07 9.22
C SER A 43 1.74 9.24 9.44
N ASP A 44 0.74 9.40 8.57
CA ASP A 44 -0.50 8.62 8.55
C ASP A 44 -0.42 7.40 7.62
N TYR A 45 0.78 6.99 7.19
CA TYR A 45 1.00 5.82 6.31
C TYR A 45 0.17 4.59 6.72
N THR A 46 0.19 4.26 8.01
CA THR A 46 -0.55 3.10 8.54
C THR A 46 -2.06 3.25 8.37
N ILE A 47 -2.58 4.45 8.66
CA ILE A 47 -4.01 4.75 8.55
C ILE A 47 -4.44 4.72 7.08
N ALA A 48 -3.61 5.28 6.19
CA ALA A 48 -3.84 5.25 4.76
C ALA A 48 -3.79 3.84 4.19
N LEU A 49 -2.87 3.00 4.66
CA LEU A 49 -2.80 1.59 4.27
C LEU A 49 -4.06 0.83 4.69
N ASP A 50 -4.53 1.01 5.93
CA ASP A 50 -5.78 0.40 6.40
C ASP A 50 -6.98 0.85 5.55
N ALA A 51 -7.08 2.15 5.24
CA ALA A 51 -8.14 2.70 4.39
C ALA A 51 -8.11 2.12 2.97
N ILE A 52 -6.92 2.02 2.35
CA ILE A 52 -6.76 1.43 1.01
C ILE A 52 -7.23 -0.03 1.02
N LEU A 53 -6.74 -0.84 1.96
CA LEU A 53 -7.08 -2.26 2.03
C LEU A 53 -8.57 -2.49 2.30
N SER A 54 -9.16 -1.72 3.23
CA SER A 54 -10.59 -1.75 3.54
C SER A 54 -11.43 -1.44 2.29
N ARG A 55 -11.08 -0.37 1.57
CA ARG A 55 -11.82 0.03 0.36
C ARG A 55 -11.68 -0.97 -0.77
N LEU A 56 -10.51 -1.59 -0.94
CA LEU A 56 -10.33 -2.67 -1.90
C LEU A 56 -11.27 -3.86 -1.57
N GLN A 57 -11.38 -4.24 -0.30
CA GLN A 57 -12.34 -5.28 0.12
C GLN A 57 -13.80 -4.87 -0.13
N ILE A 58 -14.18 -3.62 0.18
CA ILE A 58 -15.53 -3.10 -0.07
C ILE A 58 -15.86 -3.08 -1.57
N CYS A 59 -14.88 -2.76 -2.42
CA CYS A 59 -15.01 -2.85 -3.88
C CYS A 59 -15.01 -4.29 -4.41
N ASN A 60 -15.00 -5.30 -3.54
CA ASN A 60 -14.93 -6.71 -3.89
C ASN A 60 -13.71 -7.05 -4.77
N VAL A 61 -12.59 -6.36 -4.56
CA VAL A 61 -11.31 -6.75 -5.16
C VAL A 61 -10.87 -8.05 -4.50
N GLU A 62 -10.71 -9.10 -5.30
CA GLU A 62 -10.32 -10.41 -4.79
C GLU A 62 -8.81 -10.46 -4.49
N TYR A 63 -8.00 -10.04 -5.45
CA TYR A 63 -6.55 -10.24 -5.41
C TYR A 63 -5.78 -8.94 -5.55
N ILE A 64 -4.70 -8.82 -4.79
CA ILE A 64 -3.69 -7.78 -4.97
C ILE A 64 -2.31 -8.41 -5.13
N GLU A 65 -1.44 -7.70 -5.83
CA GLU A 65 0.01 -7.89 -5.74
C GLU A 65 0.62 -6.62 -5.11
N VAL A 66 1.58 -6.79 -4.21
CA VAL A 66 2.27 -5.66 -3.55
C VAL A 66 3.75 -5.71 -3.86
N THR A 67 4.28 -4.64 -4.46
CA THR A 67 5.69 -4.56 -4.86
C THR A 67 6.42 -3.45 -4.13
N LEU A 68 7.62 -3.73 -3.63
CA LEU A 68 8.52 -2.72 -3.06
C LEU A 68 9.14 -1.85 -4.18
N VAL A 69 8.85 -0.55 -4.17
CA VAL A 69 9.26 0.40 -5.22
C VAL A 69 10.04 1.62 -4.68
N SER A 70 10.79 1.42 -3.59
CA SER A 70 11.72 2.44 -3.10
C SER A 70 12.89 2.65 -4.08
N SER A 71 13.43 3.88 -4.17
CA SER A 71 14.52 4.18 -5.11
C SER A 71 15.76 3.30 -4.90
N LYS A 72 16.03 2.89 -3.65
CA LYS A 72 17.13 1.95 -3.35
C LYS A 72 16.79 0.53 -3.82
N SER A 73 15.58 0.04 -3.54
CA SER A 73 15.19 -1.32 -3.90
C SER A 73 15.19 -1.54 -5.41
N ILE A 74 14.72 -0.56 -6.19
CA ILE A 74 14.71 -0.63 -7.66
C ILE A 74 16.12 -0.80 -8.23
N LYS A 75 17.15 -0.25 -7.57
CA LYS A 75 18.56 -0.38 -7.98
C LYS A 75 19.23 -1.65 -7.48
N THR A 76 18.63 -2.34 -6.50
CA THR A 76 19.25 -3.49 -5.81
C THR A 76 18.70 -4.83 -6.29
N TRP A 77 17.40 -4.90 -6.52
CA TRP A 77 16.69 -6.13 -6.86
C TRP A 77 15.93 -5.96 -8.17
N SER A 78 15.77 -7.04 -8.93
CA SER A 78 14.89 -7.07 -10.10
C SER A 78 13.43 -6.83 -9.72
N ALA A 79 12.57 -6.52 -10.70
CA ALA A 79 11.15 -6.28 -10.44
C ALA A 79 10.47 -7.45 -9.70
N ARG A 80 10.75 -8.68 -10.14
CA ARG A 80 10.17 -9.90 -9.56
C ARG A 80 10.61 -10.17 -8.13
N GLU A 81 11.88 -9.89 -7.79
CA GLU A 81 12.40 -10.11 -6.44
C GLU A 81 11.82 -9.14 -5.40
N ARG A 82 11.18 -8.04 -5.85
CA ARG A 82 10.59 -7.01 -4.96
C ARG A 82 9.11 -7.22 -4.69
N VAL A 83 8.49 -8.22 -5.32
CA VAL A 83 7.12 -8.61 -5.03
C VAL A 83 7.08 -9.25 -3.65
N LEU A 84 6.14 -8.82 -2.81
CA LEU A 84 5.97 -9.37 -1.48
C LEU A 84 5.39 -10.78 -1.57
N ILE A 85 5.92 -11.68 -0.75
CA ILE A 85 5.35 -13.00 -0.51
C ILE A 85 4.66 -12.96 0.84
N ILE A 86 3.36 -13.25 0.87
CA ILE A 86 2.54 -13.33 2.08
C ILE A 86 1.90 -14.72 2.10
N ASP A 87 2.18 -15.47 3.17
CA ASP A 87 1.70 -16.84 3.35
C ASP A 87 2.01 -17.77 2.15
N GLY A 88 3.16 -17.56 1.52
CA GLY A 88 3.63 -18.36 0.37
C GLY A 88 3.20 -17.81 -1.00
N GLU A 89 2.34 -16.79 -1.04
CA GLU A 89 1.74 -16.28 -2.27
C GLU A 89 2.19 -14.86 -2.61
N THR A 90 2.29 -14.58 -3.91
CA THR A 90 2.53 -13.22 -4.45
C THR A 90 1.23 -12.53 -4.85
N LYS A 91 0.25 -13.30 -5.32
CA LYS A 91 -1.12 -12.87 -5.60
C LYS A 91 -1.97 -13.14 -4.36
N ILE A 92 -2.17 -12.11 -3.55
CA ILE A 92 -2.76 -12.21 -2.23
C ILE A 92 -4.27 -12.09 -2.35
N ASP A 93 -5.03 -13.12 -1.99
CA ASP A 93 -6.49 -13.02 -1.84
C ASP A 93 -6.80 -12.20 -0.58
N ILE A 94 -7.20 -10.94 -0.76
CA ILE A 94 -7.37 -10.03 0.37
C ILE A 94 -8.59 -10.35 1.22
N ARG A 95 -9.55 -11.12 0.70
CA ARG A 95 -10.80 -11.46 1.40
C ARG A 95 -10.58 -12.46 2.54
N ASN A 96 -9.47 -13.17 2.51
CA ASN A 96 -9.09 -14.16 3.53
C ASN A 96 -8.54 -13.54 4.83
N TYR A 97 -8.49 -12.21 4.93
CA TYR A 97 -7.86 -11.51 6.04
C TYR A 97 -8.75 -10.39 6.56
N ASP A 98 -8.75 -10.20 7.88
CA ASP A 98 -9.10 -8.89 8.43
C ASP A 98 -8.00 -7.86 8.11
N ILE A 99 -8.38 -6.59 8.05
CA ILE A 99 -7.49 -5.49 7.65
C ILE A 99 -6.25 -5.40 8.53
N LEU A 100 -6.40 -5.58 9.84
CA LEU A 100 -5.28 -5.49 10.78
C LEU A 100 -4.25 -6.60 10.51
N THR A 101 -4.72 -7.83 10.29
CA THR A 101 -3.87 -8.97 9.96
C THR A 101 -3.14 -8.77 8.63
N LEU A 102 -3.86 -8.39 7.57
CA LEU A 102 -3.25 -8.16 6.26
C LEU A 102 -2.22 -7.02 6.30
N ARG A 103 -2.54 -5.90 6.95
CA ARG A 103 -1.61 -4.78 7.15
C ARG A 103 -0.32 -5.24 7.86
N ARG A 104 -0.46 -6.03 8.94
CA ARG A 104 0.70 -6.55 9.70
C ARG A 104 1.56 -7.47 8.84
N LYS A 105 0.96 -8.33 8.03
CA LYS A 105 1.67 -9.22 7.10
C LYS A 105 2.42 -8.43 6.03
N ILE A 106 1.79 -7.44 5.39
CA ILE A 106 2.46 -6.54 4.43
C ILE A 106 3.64 -5.82 5.11
N SER A 107 3.40 -5.22 6.27
CA SER A 107 4.43 -4.49 7.02
C SER A 107 5.59 -5.40 7.41
N HIS A 108 5.32 -6.65 7.80
CA HIS A 108 6.34 -7.64 8.14
C HIS A 108 7.13 -8.07 6.91
N ALA A 109 6.47 -8.38 5.80
CA ALA A 109 7.12 -8.72 4.54
C ALA A 109 8.04 -7.59 4.06
N LEU A 110 7.68 -6.32 4.26
CA LEU A 110 8.56 -5.19 3.95
C LEU A 110 9.84 -5.13 4.80
N GLN A 111 9.83 -5.67 6.01
CA GLN A 111 11.01 -5.66 6.90
C GLN A 111 12.12 -6.60 6.43
N SER A 112 11.78 -7.65 5.67
CA SER A 112 12.78 -8.58 5.11
C SER A 112 13.67 -7.89 4.07
N PHE A 113 13.18 -6.82 3.41
CA PHE A 113 13.94 -6.00 2.48
C PHE A 113 14.85 -5.01 3.21
N LYS A 114 15.92 -5.54 3.81
CA LYS A 114 16.93 -4.79 4.55
C LYS A 114 18.26 -4.77 3.82
N SER A 115 18.96 -3.64 3.93
CA SER A 115 20.31 -3.51 3.34
C SER A 115 21.36 -4.33 4.08
N ASN A 116 21.15 -4.58 5.37
CA ASN A 116 21.99 -5.47 6.17
C ASN A 116 21.16 -6.70 6.56
N ILE A 117 21.50 -7.86 5.98
CA ILE A 117 20.76 -9.11 6.18
C ILE A 117 20.79 -9.61 7.64
N ASN A 118 21.78 -9.15 8.43
CA ASN A 118 21.95 -9.55 9.83
C ASN A 118 21.27 -8.59 10.82
N ALA A 119 20.74 -7.45 10.36
CA ALA A 119 20.07 -6.50 11.25
C ALA A 119 18.78 -7.11 11.83
N LYS A 120 18.52 -6.87 13.12
CA LYS A 120 17.23 -7.21 13.75
C LYS A 120 16.15 -6.22 13.29
N GLY A 121 15.05 -6.76 12.78
CA GLY A 121 13.92 -5.98 12.27
C GLY A 121 14.18 -5.29 10.92
N GLY A 122 13.30 -4.36 10.57
CA GLY A 122 13.39 -3.57 9.35
C GLY A 122 12.33 -2.46 9.31
N ASN A 123 12.36 -1.64 8.26
CA ASN A 123 11.32 -0.63 8.05
C ASN A 123 10.09 -1.27 7.38
N GLY A 124 8.97 -1.39 8.10
CA GLY A 124 7.70 -1.90 7.55
C GLY A 124 6.84 -0.86 6.80
N THR A 125 7.31 0.38 6.69
CA THR A 125 6.58 1.51 6.08
C THR A 125 7.32 2.08 4.87
N LYS A 126 7.79 1.18 3.99
CA LYS A 126 8.51 1.52 2.76
C LYS A 126 7.54 1.92 1.64
N ARG A 127 8.09 2.47 0.55
CA ARG A 127 7.32 2.86 -0.63
C ARG A 127 6.90 1.62 -1.41
N ILE A 128 5.60 1.42 -1.60
CA ILE A 128 5.02 0.22 -2.23
C ILE A 128 4.07 0.57 -3.37
N LEU A 129 3.92 -0.34 -4.32
CA LEU A 129 2.92 -0.31 -5.39
C LEU A 129 1.92 -1.45 -5.16
N PHE A 130 0.63 -1.12 -5.19
CA PHE A 130 -0.46 -2.07 -5.26
C PHE A 130 -0.90 -2.25 -6.71
N ASN A 131 -0.95 -3.50 -7.17
CA ASN A 131 -1.53 -3.87 -8.46
C ASN A 131 -2.76 -4.75 -8.25
N THR A 132 -3.81 -4.51 -9.04
CA THR A 132 -5.03 -5.32 -9.10
C THR A 132 -5.76 -5.02 -10.42
N SER A 133 -6.98 -5.54 -10.61
CA SER A 133 -7.82 -5.34 -11.79
C SER A 133 -8.39 -3.93 -11.96
N LEU A 134 -8.19 -3.04 -10.98
CA LEU A 134 -8.68 -1.66 -11.04
C LEU A 134 -7.94 -0.82 -12.08
N ASP A 135 -8.70 -0.03 -12.82
CA ASP A 135 -8.19 1.04 -13.68
C ASP A 135 -7.92 2.34 -12.90
N SER A 136 -7.53 3.41 -13.60
CA SER A 136 -7.27 4.73 -12.99
C SER A 136 -8.48 5.28 -12.23
N SER A 137 -9.69 5.06 -12.72
CA SER A 137 -10.92 5.53 -12.07
C SER A 137 -11.21 4.76 -10.79
N GLY A 138 -10.99 3.44 -10.83
CA GLY A 138 -11.06 2.55 -9.67
C GLY A 138 -10.10 3.00 -8.57
N TRP A 139 -8.82 3.24 -8.93
CA TRP A 139 -7.85 3.74 -7.96
C TRP A 139 -8.20 5.12 -7.40
N LEU A 140 -8.73 6.04 -8.21
CA LEU A 140 -9.20 7.34 -7.72
C LEU A 140 -10.32 7.18 -6.67
N SER A 141 -11.26 6.26 -6.89
CA SER A 141 -12.29 5.94 -5.90
C SER A 141 -11.71 5.40 -4.60
N ILE A 142 -10.70 4.53 -4.66
CA ILE A 142 -9.98 4.02 -3.47
C ILE A 142 -9.29 5.17 -2.71
N ILE A 143 -8.66 6.11 -3.41
CA ILE A 143 -7.94 7.24 -2.78
C ILE A 143 -8.92 8.20 -2.08
N HIS A 144 -10.00 8.59 -2.75
CA HIS A 144 -10.92 9.61 -2.26
C HIS A 144 -12.00 9.06 -1.32
N GLY A 145 -12.17 7.74 -1.23
CA GLY A 145 -13.26 7.16 -0.44
C GLY A 145 -14.64 7.52 -0.98
N GLY A 146 -14.73 7.86 -2.27
CA GLY A 146 -15.95 8.38 -2.89
C GLY A 146 -17.14 7.46 -2.66
N SER A 147 -18.17 8.00 -1.99
CA SER A 147 -19.53 7.49 -1.74
C SER A 147 -19.80 6.04 -2.19
N MET A 148 -19.16 5.06 -1.58
CA MET A 148 -19.44 3.65 -1.88
C MET A 148 -20.82 3.18 -1.38
N GLU A 149 -21.57 4.05 -0.70
CA GLU A 149 -22.95 3.80 -0.27
C GLU A 149 -24.02 3.98 -1.37
N LYS A 150 -23.74 4.57 -2.53
CA LYS A 150 -24.82 4.89 -3.50
C LYS A 150 -25.07 3.90 -4.63
N ASN A 151 -24.25 2.85 -4.78
CA ASN A 151 -24.36 1.94 -5.93
C ASN A 151 -24.63 0.46 -5.59
N PHE A 152 -24.80 0.10 -4.30
CA PHE A 152 -25.18 -1.26 -3.89
C PHE A 152 -26.63 -1.40 -3.41
N LEU A 153 -27.45 -0.35 -3.60
CA LEU A 153 -28.91 -0.38 -3.46
C LEU A 153 -29.55 -0.06 -4.81
N LYS A 154 -29.52 -1.02 -5.73
CA LYS A 154 -30.51 -1.16 -6.80
C LYS A 154 -30.75 -2.62 -7.10
#